data_AF-A0A7C4EVC4-F1
#
_entry.id   AF-A0A7C4EVC4-F1
#
_cell.length_a   1.000
_cell.length_b   1.000
_cell.length_c   1.000
_cell.angle_alpha   90.00
_cell.angle_beta   90.00
_cell.angle_gamma   90.00
#
_symmetry.space_group_name_H-M   'P 1'
#
loop_
_entity.id
_entity.type
_entity.pdbx_description
1 polymer ?
#
loop_
_entity_poly.entity_id
_entity_poly.type
_entity_poly.pdbx_seq_one_letter_code
_entity_poly.pdbx_strand_id
1 'polypeptide(L)'
;MTTYFLNRESRPVINVNVTLFVQIVNFLVLLIILNAILYKPIKAKIQERESKIKKDLDEALLLEKKVEDQERKHQEELARARQTAAQEKADLMADAKKVEADLLDQARARASAIVDEMRASIQSEASEVRKTLKEDMTPLAKSISEKILGRAV
;
A
#
# COMPACT_ATOMS: atom_id res chain seq x y z
N MET A 1 67.89 -56.53 -75.19
CA MET A 1 67.17 -56.60 -73.90
C MET A 1 66.90 -55.16 -73.44
N THR A 2 65.70 -54.64 -73.74
CA THR A 2 64.88 -53.66 -72.94
C THR A 2 65.52 -52.34 -72.44
N THR A 3 64.90 -51.15 -72.48
CA THR A 3 63.47 -50.75 -72.52
C THR A 3 63.37 -49.22 -72.72
N TYR A 4 62.38 -48.78 -73.51
CA TYR A 4 61.61 -47.51 -73.48
C TYR A 4 62.27 -46.20 -73.02
N PHE A 5 62.79 -45.42 -73.98
CA PHE A 5 62.94 -43.97 -73.83
C PHE A 5 61.57 -43.28 -74.00
N LEU A 6 61.26 -42.44 -73.02
CA LEU A 6 60.03 -41.67 -72.88
C LEU A 6 59.77 -40.79 -74.12
N ASN A 7 58.74 -41.12 -74.89
CA ASN A 7 58.00 -40.14 -75.68
C ASN A 7 56.80 -39.67 -74.86
N ARG A 8 57.03 -38.75 -73.92
CA ARG A 8 55.96 -37.97 -73.31
C ARG A 8 55.81 -36.71 -74.16
N GLU A 9 54.89 -36.77 -75.13
CA GLU A 9 54.43 -35.56 -75.82
C GLU A 9 54.02 -34.53 -74.76
N SER A 10 54.84 -33.49 -74.64
CA SER A 10 54.54 -32.34 -73.79
C SER A 10 53.52 -31.49 -74.52
N ARG A 11 52.24 -31.91 -74.45
CA ARG A 11 51.13 -31.04 -74.87
C ARG A 11 51.23 -29.77 -74.02
N PRO A 12 51.34 -28.57 -74.62
CA PRO A 12 51.38 -27.34 -73.85
C PRO A 12 50.14 -27.27 -72.96
N VAL A 13 50.36 -27.30 -71.65
CA VAL A 13 49.32 -27.45 -70.62
C VAL A 13 48.49 -26.16 -70.46
N ILE A 14 48.85 -25.12 -71.21
CA ILE A 14 48.18 -23.83 -71.22
C ILE A 14 47.91 -23.47 -72.68
N ASN A 15 46.72 -23.84 -73.13
CA ASN A 15 46.10 -23.22 -74.30
C ASN A 15 44.98 -22.34 -73.77
N VAL A 16 45.03 -21.03 -74.04
CA VAL A 16 43.96 -20.08 -73.71
C VAL A 16 42.80 -20.34 -74.67
N ASN A 17 42.04 -21.40 -74.36
CA ASN A 17 40.92 -21.87 -75.17
C ASN A 17 39.59 -21.62 -74.45
N VAL A 18 38.47 -21.84 -75.16
CA VAL A 18 37.10 -21.78 -74.63
C VAL A 18 36.94 -22.54 -73.30
N THR A 19 37.70 -23.62 -73.08
CA THR A 19 37.74 -24.38 -71.83
C THR A 19 38.15 -23.55 -70.62
N LEU A 20 39.11 -22.62 -70.76
CA LEU A 20 39.52 -21.72 -69.68
C LEU A 20 38.37 -20.77 -69.31
N PHE A 21 37.67 -20.25 -70.31
CA PHE A 21 36.49 -19.40 -70.10
C PHE A 21 35.37 -20.16 -69.41
N VAL A 22 35.08 -21.39 -69.83
CA VAL A 22 34.10 -22.28 -69.19
C VAL A 22 34.49 -22.58 -67.74
N GLN A 23 35.77 -22.78 -67.45
CA GLN A 23 36.25 -23.04 -66.09
C GLN A 23 36.12 -21.81 -65.18
N ILE A 24 36.39 -20.61 -65.71
CA ILE A 24 36.16 -19.34 -64.98
C ILE A 24 34.66 -19.16 -64.69
N VAL A 25 33.80 -19.38 -65.69
CA VAL A 25 32.35 -19.30 -65.49
C VAL A 25 31.87 -20.32 -64.46
N ASN A 26 32.37 -21.56 -64.50
CA ASN A 26 32.05 -22.59 -63.50
C ASN A 26 32.46 -22.17 -62.08
N PHE A 27 33.67 -21.62 -61.92
CA PHE A 27 34.15 -21.09 -60.64
C PHE A 27 33.30 -19.92 -60.14
N LEU A 28 32.92 -18.99 -61.01
CA LEU A 28 32.04 -17.87 -60.65
C LEU A 28 30.64 -18.34 -60.24
N VAL A 29 30.06 -19.31 -60.96
CA VAL A 29 28.78 -19.91 -60.58
C VAL A 29 28.88 -20.58 -59.21
N LEU A 30 29.94 -21.36 -58.95
CA LEU A 30 30.17 -21.98 -57.66
C LEU A 30 30.32 -20.92 -56.55
N LEU A 31 31.03 -19.82 -56.81
CA LEU A 31 31.22 -18.73 -55.85
C LEU A 31 29.89 -18.04 -55.52
N ILE A 32 29.02 -17.81 -56.51
CA ILE A 32 27.69 -17.26 -56.30
C ILE A 32 26.83 -18.20 -55.45
N ILE A 33 26.83 -19.50 -55.78
CA ILE A 33 26.10 -20.52 -55.01
C ILE A 33 26.61 -20.57 -53.57
N LEU A 34 27.93 -20.60 -53.37
CA LEU A 34 28.53 -20.63 -52.03
C LEU A 34 28.22 -19.37 -51.22
N ASN A 35 28.23 -18.20 -51.85
CA ASN A 35 27.86 -16.95 -51.19
C ASN A 35 26.38 -16.98 -50.73
N ALA A 36 25.48 -17.48 -51.59
CA ALA A 36 24.06 -17.57 -51.29
C ALA A 36 23.75 -18.63 -50.21
N ILE A 37 24.38 -19.80 -50.28
CA ILE A 37 24.10 -20.95 -49.41
C ILE A 37 24.85 -20.88 -48.08
N LEU A 38 26.05 -20.30 -48.03
CA LEU A 38 26.90 -20.37 -46.85
C LEU A 38 27.12 -19.00 -46.21
N TYR A 39 27.55 -18.01 -46.99
CA TYR A 39 27.95 -16.71 -46.43
C TYR A 39 26.76 -15.93 -45.85
N LYS A 40 25.63 -15.88 -46.59
CA LYS A 40 24.41 -15.22 -46.13
C LYS A 40 23.82 -15.84 -44.85
N PRO A 41 23.55 -17.16 -44.76
CA PRO A 41 22.95 -17.72 -43.55
C PRO A 41 23.88 -17.70 -42.34
N ILE A 42 25.20 -17.84 -42.51
CA ILE A 42 26.14 -17.72 -41.39
C ILE A 42 26.08 -16.31 -40.79
N LYS A 43 26.14 -15.28 -41.64
CA LYS A 43 26.05 -13.89 -41.17
C LYS A 43 24.71 -13.62 -40.48
N ALA A 44 23.61 -14.12 -41.05
CA ALA A 44 22.28 -14.01 -40.44
C ALA A 44 22.23 -14.65 -39.05
N LYS A 45 22.82 -15.85 -38.87
CA LYS A 45 22.86 -16.54 -37.58
C LYS A 45 23.72 -15.82 -36.54
N ILE A 46 24.81 -15.17 -36.95
CA ILE A 46 25.62 -14.33 -36.05
C ILE A 46 24.82 -13.09 -35.62
N GLN A 47 24.18 -12.40 -36.56
CA GLN A 47 23.35 -11.23 -36.26
C GLN A 47 22.15 -11.58 -35.37
N GLU A 48 21.51 -12.72 -35.60
CA GLU A 48 20.42 -13.22 -34.76
C GLU A 48 20.89 -13.44 -33.31
N ARG A 49 22.07 -14.05 -33.13
CA ARG A 49 22.66 -14.25 -31.80
C ARG A 49 23.00 -12.93 -31.11
N GLU A 50 23.67 -12.02 -31.81
CA GLU A 50 24.00 -10.69 -31.28
C GLU A 50 22.75 -9.90 -30.91
N SER A 51 21.75 -9.90 -31.78
CA SER A 51 20.48 -9.21 -31.52
C SER A 51 19.73 -9.81 -30.34
N LYS A 52 19.74 -11.14 -30.20
CA LYS A 52 19.10 -11.81 -29.07
C LYS A 52 19.80 -11.45 -27.76
N ILE A 53 21.13 -11.52 -27.71
CA ILE A 53 21.91 -11.17 -26.52
C ILE A 53 21.67 -9.71 -26.12
N LYS A 54 21.70 -8.78 -27.09
CA LYS A 54 21.42 -7.37 -26.82
C LYS A 54 20.01 -7.16 -26.27
N LYS A 55 19.01 -7.80 -26.89
CA LYS A 55 17.62 -7.72 -26.45
C LYS A 55 17.45 -8.28 -25.04
N ASP A 56 18.02 -9.44 -24.75
CA ASP A 56 17.94 -10.07 -23.44
C ASP A 56 18.61 -9.19 -22.36
N LEU A 57 19.73 -8.54 -22.69
CA LEU A 57 20.41 -7.59 -21.80
C LEU A 57 19.57 -6.31 -21.56
N ASP A 58 19.02 -5.73 -22.62
CA ASP A 58 18.16 -4.54 -22.52
C ASP A 58 16.89 -4.83 -21.72
N GLU A 59 16.27 -6.01 -21.93
CA GLU A 59 15.12 -6.46 -21.16
C GLU A 59 15.47 -6.67 -19.67
N ALA A 60 16.64 -7.24 -19.38
CA ALA A 60 17.11 -7.41 -18.00
C ALA A 60 17.31 -6.05 -17.30
N LEU A 61 17.96 -5.08 -17.96
CA LEU A 61 18.16 -3.74 -17.42
C LEU A 61 16.83 -2.99 -17.21
N LEU A 62 15.89 -3.14 -18.14
CA LEU A 62 14.54 -2.56 -18.00
C LEU A 62 13.76 -3.22 -16.84
N LEU A 63 13.91 -4.52 -16.65
CA LEU A 63 13.28 -5.24 -15.55
C LEU A 63 13.86 -4.81 -14.21
N GLU A 64 15.18 -4.73 -14.09
CA GLU A 64 15.87 -4.26 -12.88
C GLU A 64 15.39 -2.85 -12.49
N LYS A 65 15.37 -1.93 -13.46
CA LYS A 65 14.87 -0.57 -13.24
C LYS A 65 13.39 -0.52 -12.84
N LYS A 66 12.56 -1.40 -13.40
CA LYS A 66 11.14 -1.51 -13.03
C LYS A 66 10.97 -2.04 -11.61
N VAL A 67 11.76 -3.02 -11.22
CA VAL A 67 11.74 -3.58 -9.85
C VAL A 67 12.16 -2.51 -8.85
N GLU A 68 13.25 -1.78 -9.12
CA GLU A 68 13.72 -0.70 -8.26
C GLU A 68 12.65 0.42 -8.12
N ASP A 69 12.03 0.83 -9.21
CA ASP A 69 10.97 1.86 -9.17
C ASP A 69 9.70 1.36 -8.44
N GLN A 70 9.33 0.08 -8.63
CA GLN A 70 8.21 -0.53 -7.90
C GLN A 70 8.51 -0.66 -6.41
N GLU A 71 9.71 -1.07 -6.04
CA GLU A 71 10.11 -1.18 -4.64
C GLU A 71 10.13 0.19 -3.96
N ARG A 72 10.68 1.21 -4.63
CA ARG A 72 10.64 2.60 -4.15
C ARG A 72 9.20 3.09 -3.95
N LYS A 73 8.33 2.89 -4.94
CA LYS A 73 6.90 3.26 -4.83
C LYS A 73 6.21 2.54 -3.69
N HIS A 74 6.48 1.24 -3.53
CA HIS A 74 5.91 0.44 -2.45
C HIS A 74 6.36 0.95 -1.07
N GLN A 75 7.64 1.27 -0.91
CA GLN A 75 8.17 1.85 0.33
C GLN A 75 7.57 3.23 0.61
N GLU A 76 7.41 4.08 -0.41
CA GLU A 76 6.76 5.40 -0.28
C GLU A 76 5.28 5.25 0.12
N GLU A 77 4.54 4.33 -0.48
CA GLU A 77 3.15 4.04 -0.14
C GLU A 77 3.00 3.50 1.28
N LEU A 78 3.87 2.57 1.70
CA LEU A 78 3.90 2.06 3.07
C LEU A 78 4.18 3.16 4.09
N ALA A 79 5.12 4.06 3.78
CA ALA A 79 5.44 5.20 4.65
C ALA A 79 4.24 6.14 4.78
N ARG A 80 3.58 6.48 3.67
CA ARG A 80 2.37 7.32 3.67
C ARG A 80 1.21 6.67 4.42
N ALA A 81 0.99 5.37 4.22
CA ALA A 81 -0.05 4.63 4.93
C ALA A 81 0.19 4.63 6.44
N ARG A 82 1.44 4.40 6.88
CA ARG A 82 1.81 4.48 8.31
C ARG A 82 1.61 5.87 8.89
N GLN A 83 2.00 6.91 8.16
CA GLN A 83 1.81 8.29 8.59
C GLN A 83 0.33 8.63 8.72
N THR A 84 -0.48 8.25 7.72
CA THR A 84 -1.94 8.49 7.72
C THR A 84 -2.61 7.76 8.87
N ALA A 85 -2.29 6.48 9.09
CA ALA A 85 -2.83 5.70 10.20
C ALA A 85 -2.42 6.26 11.56
N ALA A 86 -1.18 6.75 11.71
CA ALA A 86 -0.72 7.38 12.94
C ALA A 86 -1.47 8.69 13.22
N GLN A 87 -1.70 9.50 12.17
CA GLN A 87 -2.47 10.74 12.26
C GLN A 87 -3.92 10.46 12.63
N GLU A 88 -4.59 9.56 11.91
CA GLU A 88 -5.98 9.18 12.17
C GLU A 88 -6.16 8.63 13.59
N LYS A 89 -5.23 7.79 14.05
CA LYS A 89 -5.24 7.31 15.43
C LYS A 89 -5.10 8.45 16.44
N ALA A 90 -4.20 9.41 16.19
CA ALA A 90 -4.01 10.55 17.06
C ALA A 90 -5.28 11.42 17.13
N ASP A 91 -5.92 11.66 15.99
CA ASP A 91 -7.15 12.45 15.87
C ASP A 91 -8.30 11.75 16.60
N LEU A 92 -8.49 10.43 16.38
CA LEU A 92 -9.48 9.62 17.10
C LEU A 92 -9.25 9.64 18.62
N MET A 93 -8.00 9.54 19.08
CA MET A 93 -7.69 9.62 20.51
C MET A 93 -7.96 11.01 21.08
N ALA A 94 -7.70 12.07 20.32
CA ALA A 94 -7.98 13.44 20.74
C ALA A 94 -9.50 13.69 20.85
N ASP A 95 -10.27 13.22 19.87
CA ASP A 95 -11.73 13.35 19.88
C ASP A 95 -12.38 12.48 20.97
N ALA A 96 -11.88 11.25 21.18
CA ALA A 96 -12.33 10.42 22.30
C ALA A 96 -12.11 11.12 23.65
N LYS A 97 -10.95 11.76 23.86
CA LYS A 97 -10.69 12.54 25.08
C LYS A 97 -11.62 13.74 25.25
N LYS A 98 -11.97 14.43 24.15
CA LYS A 98 -12.93 15.55 24.22
C LYS A 98 -14.32 15.05 24.61
N VAL A 99 -14.77 13.96 24.00
CA VAL A 99 -16.07 13.34 24.32
C VAL A 99 -16.10 12.84 25.76
N GLU A 100 -15.02 12.21 26.22
CA GLU A 100 -14.89 11.77 27.62
C GLU A 100 -14.97 12.96 28.60
N ALA A 101 -14.26 14.05 28.30
CA ALA A 101 -14.29 15.26 29.12
C ALA A 101 -15.70 15.90 29.17
N ASP A 102 -16.35 16.06 28.01
CA ASP A 102 -17.72 16.60 27.93
C ASP A 102 -18.72 15.72 28.67
N LEU A 103 -18.63 14.39 28.53
CA LEU A 103 -19.50 13.46 29.25
C LEU A 103 -19.29 13.54 30.76
N LEU A 104 -18.04 13.66 31.21
CA LEU A 104 -17.72 13.80 32.63
C LEU A 104 -18.24 15.12 33.20
N ASP A 105 -18.12 16.22 32.46
CA ASP A 105 -18.61 17.53 32.88
C ASP A 105 -20.14 17.55 32.91
N GLN A 106 -20.82 16.95 31.93
CA GLN A 106 -22.27 16.75 31.97
C GLN A 106 -22.72 15.90 33.16
N ALA A 107 -22.00 14.80 33.45
CA ALA A 107 -22.30 13.95 34.60
C ALA A 107 -22.16 14.70 35.93
N ARG A 108 -21.10 15.52 36.07
CA ARG A 108 -20.88 16.40 37.23
C ARG A 108 -21.98 17.45 37.36
N ALA A 109 -22.36 18.10 36.27
CA ALA A 109 -23.43 19.09 36.26
C ALA A 109 -24.77 18.48 36.69
N ARG A 110 -25.12 17.29 36.17
CA ARG A 110 -26.32 16.54 36.57
C ARG A 110 -26.27 16.15 38.05
N ALA A 111 -25.14 15.65 38.53
CA ALA A 111 -24.97 15.30 39.94
C ALA A 111 -25.16 16.53 40.86
N SER A 112 -24.59 17.69 40.49
CA SER A 112 -24.80 18.94 41.22
C SER A 112 -26.27 19.34 41.23
N ALA A 113 -26.94 19.31 40.08
CA ALA A 113 -28.35 19.65 39.97
C ALA A 113 -29.24 18.76 40.85
N ILE A 114 -28.97 17.44 40.89
CA ILE A 114 -29.70 16.50 41.76
C ILE A 114 -29.49 16.84 43.24
N VAL A 115 -28.26 17.18 43.64
CA VAL A 115 -27.97 17.58 45.04
C VAL A 115 -28.69 18.87 45.41
N ASP A 116 -28.70 19.86 44.51
CA ASP A 116 -29.39 21.13 44.74
C ASP A 116 -30.91 20.95 44.80
N GLU A 117 -31.48 20.12 43.94
CA GLU A 117 -32.90 19.75 43.95
C GLU A 117 -33.29 19.03 45.24
N MET A 118 -32.50 18.03 45.69
CA MET A 118 -32.74 17.35 46.95
C MET A 118 -32.69 18.31 48.15
N ARG A 119 -31.73 19.24 48.17
CA ARG A 119 -31.63 20.25 49.22
C ARG A 119 -32.85 21.16 49.24
N ALA A 120 -33.33 21.59 48.09
CA ALA A 120 -34.54 22.40 47.96
C ALA A 120 -35.79 21.63 48.45
N SER A 121 -35.94 20.35 48.07
CA SER A 121 -37.05 19.50 48.53
C SER A 121 -37.04 19.34 50.05
N ILE A 122 -35.88 19.00 50.63
CA ILE A 122 -35.72 18.85 52.09
C ILE A 122 -36.08 20.14 52.81
N GLN A 123 -35.67 21.30 52.28
CA GLN A 123 -35.97 22.58 52.91
C GLN A 123 -37.47 22.93 52.82
N SER A 124 -38.12 22.59 51.70
CA SER A 124 -39.57 22.73 51.55
C SER A 124 -40.34 21.81 52.51
N GLU A 125 -40.00 20.52 52.55
CA GLU A 125 -40.59 19.54 53.46
C GLU A 125 -40.41 19.95 54.93
N ALA A 126 -39.21 20.40 55.31
CA ALA A 126 -38.95 20.88 56.66
C ALA A 126 -39.80 22.13 57.02
N SER A 127 -40.04 23.01 56.06
CA SER A 127 -40.92 24.17 56.24
C SER A 127 -42.38 23.75 56.41
N GLU A 128 -42.86 22.81 55.60
CA GLU A 128 -44.22 22.25 55.72
C GLU A 128 -44.41 21.55 57.06
N VAL A 129 -43.51 20.65 57.45
CA VAL A 129 -43.55 19.95 58.73
C VAL A 129 -43.58 20.94 59.90
N ARG A 130 -42.77 22.01 59.87
CA ARG A 130 -42.80 23.06 60.89
C ARG A 130 -44.14 23.79 60.96
N LYS A 131 -44.80 24.00 59.82
CA LYS A 131 -46.12 24.63 59.76
C LYS A 131 -47.17 23.73 60.37
N THR A 132 -47.21 22.46 59.98
CA THR A 132 -48.12 21.45 60.56
C THR A 132 -47.92 21.31 62.06
N LEU A 133 -46.66 21.26 62.54
CA LEU A 133 -46.36 21.17 63.98
C LEU A 133 -46.90 22.39 64.76
N LYS A 134 -46.84 23.60 64.17
CA LYS A 134 -47.42 24.81 64.77
C LYS A 134 -48.95 24.75 64.82
N GLU A 135 -49.57 24.25 63.76
CA GLU A 135 -51.03 24.06 63.70
C GLU A 135 -51.48 23.05 64.76
N ASP A 136 -50.75 21.93 64.93
CA ASP A 136 -51.04 20.88 65.91
C ASP A 136 -50.73 21.29 67.37
N MET A 137 -49.75 22.16 67.59
CA MET A 137 -49.41 22.66 68.93
C MET A 137 -50.52 23.53 69.55
N THR A 138 -51.30 24.24 68.74
CA THR A 138 -52.37 25.14 69.20
C THR A 138 -53.50 24.40 69.95
N PRO A 139 -54.10 23.33 69.40
CA PRO A 139 -55.09 22.53 70.13
C PRO A 139 -54.47 21.76 71.30
N LEU A 140 -53.19 21.35 71.22
CA LEU A 140 -52.50 20.69 72.33
C LEU A 140 -52.35 21.64 73.55
N ALA A 141 -51.89 22.88 73.30
CA ALA A 141 -51.74 23.90 74.33
C ALA A 141 -53.10 24.30 74.93
N LYS A 142 -54.15 24.35 74.11
CA LYS A 142 -55.54 24.57 74.56
C LYS A 142 -56.02 23.43 75.46
N SER A 143 -55.82 22.18 75.06
CA SER A 143 -56.19 20.98 75.84
C SER A 143 -55.47 20.93 77.19
N ILE A 144 -54.18 21.30 77.22
CA ILE A 144 -53.40 21.41 78.47
C ILE A 144 -53.97 22.53 79.37
N SER A 145 -54.26 23.70 78.80
CA SER A 145 -54.81 24.84 79.54
C SER A 145 -56.20 24.53 80.11
N GLU A 146 -57.07 23.88 79.33
CA GLU A 146 -58.39 23.42 79.77
C GLU A 146 -58.29 22.39 80.90
N LYS A 147 -57.33 21.46 80.86
CA LYS A 147 -57.12 20.49 81.95
C LYS A 147 -56.54 21.12 83.22
N ILE A 148 -55.70 22.15 83.12
CA ILE A 148 -55.11 22.84 84.28
C ILE A 148 -56.12 23.83 84.90
N LEU A 149 -56.80 24.63 84.08
CA LEU A 149 -57.79 25.62 84.54
C LEU A 149 -59.14 24.98 84.91
N GLY A 150 -59.56 23.91 84.23
CA GLY A 150 -60.76 23.15 84.57
C GLY A 150 -60.63 22.34 85.87
N ARG A 151 -59.42 22.25 86.44
CA ARG A 151 -59.16 21.67 87.76
C ARG A 151 -59.06 22.72 88.88
N ALA A 152 -59.22 24.00 88.56
CA ALA A 152 -59.24 25.09 89.53
C ALA A 152 -60.67 25.52 89.87
N VAL A 153 -61.46 24.58 90.40
CA VAL A 153 -62.54 24.78 91.39
C VAL A 153 -62.61 23.53 92.26
#